data_AF-A0A0D6PK95-F1
#
_entry.id   AF-A0A0D6PK95-F1
#
_cell.length_a   1.000
_cell.length_b   1.000
_cell.length_c   1.000
_cell.angle_alpha   90.00
_cell.angle_beta   90.00
_cell.angle_gamma   90.00
#
_symmetry.space_group_name_H-M   'P 1'
#
loop_
_entity.id
_entity.type
_entity.pdbx_description
1 polymer ?
#
loop_
_entity_poly.entity_id
_entity_poly.type
_entity_poly.pdbx_seq_one_letter_code
_entity_poly.pdbx_strand_id
1 'polypeptide(L)'
;MADMSKLKKGRGLGAPPPLEEASPNLAAPEVAPASPPTPLAPAPAPLPSIRRDGRTLRKTNRTVAFATRVTQDFDDRVREIAEQTGLKIVEVLEAALAAYERENHAAR
;
A
#
# COMPACT_ATOMS: atom_id res chain seq x y z
N MET A 1 -6.46 -31.47 0.84
CA MET A 1 -6.93 -30.97 2.16
C MET A 1 -5.73 -30.43 2.90
N ALA A 2 -5.80 -29.22 3.47
CA ALA A 2 -4.71 -28.66 4.27
C ALA A 2 -4.73 -29.22 5.70
N ASP A 3 -3.59 -29.69 6.18
CA ASP A 3 -3.46 -30.42 7.44
C ASP A 3 -3.18 -29.46 8.60
N MET A 4 -4.17 -29.26 9.48
CA MET A 4 -4.12 -28.30 10.60
C MET A 4 -3.62 -28.93 11.91
N SER A 5 -3.06 -30.13 11.85
CA SER A 5 -2.66 -30.94 13.01
C SER A 5 -1.56 -30.30 13.88
N LYS A 6 -0.84 -29.30 13.36
CA LYS A 6 0.19 -28.54 14.12
C LYS A 6 -0.38 -27.37 14.92
N LEU A 7 -1.57 -26.87 14.60
CA LEU A 7 -2.20 -25.77 15.33
C LEU A 7 -2.74 -26.22 16.70
N LYS A 8 -3.09 -27.50 16.83
CA LYS A 8 -3.56 -28.11 18.09
C LYS A 8 -2.42 -28.60 19.01
N LYS A 9 -1.17 -28.64 18.53
CA LYS A 9 -0.05 -29.33 19.21
C LYS A 9 0.93 -28.39 19.91
N GLY A 10 0.86 -27.09 19.63
CA GLY A 10 1.44 -26.08 20.52
C GLY A 10 0.48 -25.88 21.68
N ARG A 11 1.00 -25.85 22.91
CA ARG A 11 0.28 -25.35 24.10
C ARG A 11 -0.65 -24.21 23.67
N GLY A 12 -1.90 -24.24 24.14
CA GLY A 12 -2.81 -23.08 24.03
C GLY A 12 -2.14 -21.80 24.54
N LEU A 13 -2.83 -20.67 24.43
CA LEU A 13 -2.35 -19.29 24.66
C LEU A 13 -1.78 -18.97 26.08
N GLY A 14 -1.20 -19.93 26.79
CA GLY A 14 -0.83 -19.85 28.19
C GLY A 14 -2.02 -20.09 29.10
N ALA A 15 -1.77 -20.10 30.41
CA ALA A 15 -2.83 -19.77 31.34
C ALA A 15 -3.22 -18.29 31.09
N PRO A 16 -4.51 -17.93 31.08
CA PRO A 16 -4.90 -16.55 30.94
C PRO A 16 -4.27 -15.71 32.06
N PRO A 17 -3.87 -14.46 31.78
CA PRO A 17 -3.34 -13.57 32.81
C PRO A 17 -4.37 -13.39 33.94
N PRO A 18 -3.93 -13.26 35.21
CA PRO A 18 -4.83 -12.96 36.32
C PRO A 18 -5.55 -11.62 36.09
N LEU A 19 -6.73 -11.45 36.71
CA LEU A 19 -7.59 -10.27 36.54
C LEU A 19 -6.85 -8.95 36.85
N GLU A 20 -5.91 -8.97 37.80
CA GLU A 20 -5.09 -7.80 38.16
C GLU A 20 -4.07 -7.41 37.07
N GLU A 21 -3.65 -8.36 36.23
CA GLU A 21 -2.78 -8.10 35.06
C GLU A 21 -3.59 -7.72 33.81
N ALA A 22 -4.92 -7.85 33.85
CA ALA A 22 -5.76 -7.42 32.75
C ALA A 22 -5.74 -5.89 32.64
N SER A 23 -5.64 -5.38 31.41
CA SER A 23 -5.60 -3.93 31.20
C SER A 23 -6.87 -3.26 31.75
N PRO A 24 -6.76 -2.10 32.41
CA PRO A 24 -7.92 -1.35 32.93
C PRO A 24 -8.73 -0.66 31.82
N ASN A 25 -8.55 -1.03 30.54
CA ASN A 25 -9.23 -0.42 29.41
C ASN A 25 -10.76 -0.50 29.50
N LEU A 26 -11.31 -1.51 30.20
CA LEU A 26 -12.76 -1.62 30.45
C LEU A 26 -13.28 -0.58 31.46
N ALA A 27 -12.41 -0.06 32.33
CA ALA A 27 -12.74 0.97 33.31
C ALA A 27 -12.40 2.39 32.80
N ALA A 28 -11.84 2.51 31.59
CA ALA A 28 -11.56 3.79 31.00
C ALA A 28 -12.88 4.48 30.58
N PRO A 29 -13.02 5.80 30.79
CA PRO A 29 -14.16 6.55 30.27
C PRO A 29 -14.22 6.45 28.75
N GLU A 30 -15.43 6.28 28.17
CA GLU A 30 -15.62 6.29 26.71
C GLU A 30 -15.23 7.63 26.05
N VAL A 31 -15.07 8.69 26.85
CA VAL A 31 -14.68 10.02 26.39
C VAL A 31 -13.16 10.13 26.39
N ALA A 32 -12.57 10.36 25.22
CA ALA A 32 -11.14 10.63 25.10
C ALA A 32 -10.77 11.89 25.93
N PRO A 33 -9.69 11.86 26.73
CA PRO A 33 -9.23 13.04 27.45
C PRO A 33 -8.84 14.13 26.46
N ALA A 34 -9.35 15.35 26.69
CA ALA A 34 -8.99 16.52 25.90
C ALA A 34 -7.46 16.68 25.94
N SER A 35 -6.83 16.70 24.77
CA SER A 35 -5.38 16.85 24.66
C SER A 35 -4.95 18.18 25.28
N PRO A 36 -3.87 18.21 26.08
CA PRO A 36 -3.37 19.47 26.62
C PRO A 36 -2.99 20.41 25.45
N PRO A 37 -3.27 21.72 25.57
CA PRO A 37 -2.90 22.69 24.54
C PRO A 37 -1.38 22.72 24.43
N THR A 38 -0.86 22.11 23.38
CA THR A 38 0.56 22.23 23.03
C THR A 38 0.75 23.64 22.46
N PRO A 39 1.69 24.47 22.96
CA PRO A 39 1.96 25.76 22.36
C PRO A 39 2.37 25.55 20.90
N LEU A 40 1.59 26.10 19.97
CA LEU A 40 1.86 26.07 18.54
C LEU A 40 3.17 26.82 18.26
N ALA A 41 4.29 26.11 18.12
CA ALA A 41 5.28 26.51 17.14
C ALA A 41 4.63 26.35 15.75
N PRO A 42 4.77 27.29 14.80
CA PRO A 42 4.18 27.15 13.49
C PRO A 42 4.88 26.01 12.75
N ALA A 43 4.30 24.82 12.83
CA ALA A 43 4.67 23.71 11.96
C ALA A 43 4.44 24.16 10.51
N PRO A 44 5.37 23.89 9.57
CA PRO A 44 5.10 24.12 8.15
C PRO A 44 3.82 23.37 7.79
N ALA A 45 2.87 24.08 7.17
CA ALA A 45 1.60 23.50 6.76
C ALA A 45 1.87 22.18 6.01
N PRO A 46 1.21 21.06 6.39
CA PRO A 46 1.36 19.83 5.65
C PRO A 46 0.86 20.10 4.23
N LEU A 47 1.77 20.00 3.26
CA LEU A 47 1.39 19.99 1.85
C LEU A 47 0.28 18.93 1.69
N PRO A 48 -0.81 19.22 0.96
CA PRO A 48 -1.84 18.23 0.74
C PRO A 48 -1.21 17.07 -0.03
N SER A 49 -0.85 15.99 0.67
CA SER A 49 -0.58 14.72 0.02
C SER A 49 -1.91 14.28 -0.57
N ILE A 50 -2.04 14.40 -1.89
CA ILE A 50 -3.17 13.84 -2.62
C ILE A 50 -3.08 12.33 -2.38
N ARG A 51 -3.80 11.82 -1.38
CA ARG A 51 -3.98 10.38 -1.19
C ARG A 51 -4.81 9.89 -2.36
N ARG A 52 -4.13 9.49 -3.43
CA ARG A 52 -4.72 8.91 -4.63
C ARG A 52 -5.44 7.63 -4.22
N ASP A 53 -6.76 7.60 -4.43
CA ASP A 53 -7.58 6.44 -4.09
C ASP A 53 -7.23 5.27 -5.03
N GLY A 54 -6.54 4.26 -4.50
CA GLY A 54 -6.17 3.05 -5.24
C GLY A 54 -7.37 2.13 -5.56
N ARG A 55 -8.59 2.45 -5.11
CA ARG A 55 -9.79 1.66 -5.38
C ARG A 55 -10.41 1.95 -6.74
N THR A 56 -10.25 3.15 -7.28
CA THR A 56 -10.81 3.54 -8.58
C THR A 56 -10.11 2.87 -9.78
N LEU A 57 -8.99 2.18 -9.55
CA LEU A 57 -8.19 1.53 -10.59
C LEU A 57 -8.53 0.03 -10.81
N ARG A 58 -9.45 -0.55 -10.03
CA ARG A 58 -9.57 -2.00 -9.77
C ARG A 58 -10.20 -2.88 -10.86
N LYS A 59 -10.61 -2.35 -12.02
CA LYS A 59 -11.05 -3.17 -13.17
C LYS A 59 -10.02 -3.13 -14.28
N THR A 60 -8.91 -3.82 -14.09
CA THR A 60 -8.04 -4.26 -15.19
C THR A 60 -7.97 -5.76 -15.08
N ASN A 61 -8.28 -6.50 -16.16
CA ASN A 61 -8.19 -7.97 -16.21
C ASN A 61 -6.73 -8.49 -16.13
N ARG A 62 -5.83 -7.71 -15.54
CA ARG A 62 -4.40 -8.00 -15.36
C ARG A 62 -4.25 -8.77 -14.05
N THR A 63 -3.82 -10.02 -14.15
CA THR A 63 -3.75 -10.97 -13.02
C THR A 63 -2.32 -11.34 -12.62
N VAL A 64 -1.35 -11.13 -13.52
CA VAL A 64 0.06 -11.50 -13.31
C VAL A 64 0.83 -10.30 -12.76
N ALA A 65 1.62 -10.51 -11.72
CA ALA A 65 2.49 -9.48 -11.16
C ALA A 65 3.75 -9.29 -12.02
N PHE A 66 4.07 -8.05 -12.35
CA PHE A 66 5.29 -7.67 -13.06
C PHE A 66 6.22 -6.91 -12.10
N ALA A 67 7.11 -7.64 -11.42
CA ALA A 67 7.98 -7.11 -10.37
C ALA A 67 9.44 -7.09 -10.84
N THR A 68 9.86 -5.97 -11.42
CA THR A 68 11.24 -5.74 -11.86
C THR A 68 11.92 -4.69 -10.99
N ARG A 69 13.26 -4.75 -10.89
CA ARG A 69 14.06 -3.67 -10.31
C ARG A 69 14.51 -2.75 -11.44
N VAL A 70 14.26 -1.46 -11.29
CA VAL A 70 14.61 -0.42 -12.27
C VAL A 70 15.37 0.70 -11.58
N THR A 71 16.03 1.55 -12.39
CA THR A 71 16.63 2.79 -11.90
C THR A 71 15.55 3.79 -11.51
N GLN A 72 15.90 4.74 -10.64
CA GLN A 72 14.97 5.77 -10.19
C GLN A 72 14.51 6.68 -11.33
N ASP A 73 15.44 7.16 -12.15
CA ASP A 73 15.15 8.02 -13.31
C ASP A 73 14.15 7.39 -14.28
N PHE A 74 14.18 6.06 -14.42
CA PHE A 74 13.23 5.34 -15.27
C PHE A 74 11.83 5.34 -14.65
N ASP A 75 11.70 5.01 -13.37
CA ASP A 75 10.41 5.01 -12.67
C ASP A 75 9.77 6.41 -12.69
N ASP A 76 10.58 7.45 -12.45
CA ASP A 76 10.12 8.84 -12.46
C ASP A 76 9.58 9.26 -13.82
N ARG A 77 10.28 8.92 -14.91
CA ARG A 77 9.81 9.21 -16.28
C ARG A 77 8.52 8.48 -16.63
N VAL A 78 8.40 7.21 -16.24
CA VAL A 78 7.18 6.43 -16.51
C VAL A 78 5.99 7.01 -15.75
N ARG A 79 6.19 7.47 -14.51
CA ARG A 79 5.16 8.15 -13.72
C ARG A 79 4.75 9.48 -14.35
N GLU A 80 5.71 10.28 -14.79
CA GLU A 80 5.44 11.57 -15.45
C GLU A 80 4.57 11.36 -16.70
N ILE A 81 4.94 10.43 -17.57
CA ILE A 81 4.17 10.12 -18.79
C ILE A 81 2.77 9.63 -18.44
N ALA A 82 2.65 8.75 -17.43
CA ALA A 82 1.36 8.24 -16.97
C ALA A 82 0.45 9.36 -16.45
N GLU A 83 0.99 10.31 -15.67
CA GLU A 83 0.24 11.46 -15.17
C GLU A 83 -0.18 12.41 -16.29
N GLN A 84 0.70 12.71 -17.25
CA GLN A 84 0.41 13.58 -18.39
C GLN A 84 -0.68 13.00 -19.30
N THR A 85 -0.66 11.68 -19.51
CA THR A 85 -1.59 10.97 -20.42
C THR A 85 -2.84 10.45 -19.73
N GLY A 86 -2.90 10.51 -18.38
CA GLY A 86 -3.99 9.94 -17.60
C GLY A 86 -4.05 8.41 -17.64
N LEU A 87 -2.94 7.76 -18.02
CA LEU A 87 -2.84 6.30 -18.14
C LEU A 87 -2.32 5.68 -16.84
N LYS A 88 -2.57 4.38 -16.67
CA LYS A 88 -1.88 3.59 -15.64
C LYS A 88 -0.44 3.34 -16.07
N ILE A 89 0.49 3.27 -15.11
CA ILE A 89 1.89 2.88 -15.36
C ILE A 89 1.99 1.63 -16.25
N VAL A 90 1.13 0.63 -16.00
CA VAL A 90 1.13 -0.60 -16.79
C VAL A 90 0.66 -0.39 -18.24
N GLU A 91 -0.25 0.55 -18.51
CA GLU A 91 -0.69 0.89 -19.88
C GLU A 91 0.44 1.57 -20.66
N VAL A 92 1.22 2.43 -20.00
CA VAL A 92 2.42 3.03 -20.59
C VAL A 92 3.42 1.95 -20.97
N LEU A 93 3.64 0.95 -20.11
CA LEU A 93 4.55 -0.17 -20.39
C LEU A 93 4.06 -1.06 -21.54
N GLU A 94 2.76 -1.35 -21.62
CA GLU A 94 2.16 -2.10 -22.74
C GLU A 94 2.31 -1.33 -24.06
N ALA A 95 2.08 -0.01 -24.06
CA ALA A 95 2.27 0.84 -25.23
C ALA A 95 3.74 0.91 -25.66
N ALA A 96 4.67 0.98 -24.69
CA ALA A 96 6.10 0.95 -24.95
C ALA A 96 6.54 -0.38 -25.58
N LEU A 97 6.01 -1.52 -25.11
CA LEU A 97 6.27 -2.81 -25.71
C LEU A 97 5.76 -2.88 -27.16
N ALA A 98 4.54 -2.42 -27.40
CA ALA A 98 3.98 -2.37 -28.76
C ALA A 98 4.79 -1.45 -29.69
N ALA A 99 5.34 -0.34 -29.19
CA ALA A 99 6.23 0.53 -29.95
C ALA A 99 7.56 -0.16 -30.28
N TYR A 100 8.17 -0.78 -29.28
CA TYR A 100 9.40 -1.56 -29.45
C TYR A 100 9.23 -2.69 -30.47
N GLU A 101 8.11 -3.41 -30.45
CA GLU A 101 7.79 -4.43 -31.45
C GLU A 101 7.61 -3.82 -32.83
N ARG A 102 6.89 -2.71 -32.99
CA ARG A 102 6.76 -2.06 -34.32
C ARG A 102 8.12 -1.68 -34.90
N GLU A 103 8.99 -1.09 -34.09
CA GLU A 103 10.32 -0.64 -34.55
C GLU A 103 11.22 -1.82 -34.92
N ASN A 104 11.24 -2.88 -34.11
CA ASN A 104 12.13 -4.02 -34.34
C ASN A 104 11.56 -5.07 -35.29
N HIS A 105 10.24 -5.16 -35.42
CA HIS A 105 9.56 -6.08 -36.33
C HIS A 105 9.36 -5.46 -37.72
N ALA A 106 9.41 -4.12 -37.86
CA ALA A 106 9.56 -3.46 -39.17
C ALA A 106 11.00 -3.53 -39.71
N ALA A 107 11.98 -3.83 -38.86
CA ALA A 107 13.38 -3.97 -39.22
C ALA A 107 13.79 -5.41 -39.60
N ARG A 108 12.85 -6.37 -39.58
CA ARG A 108 13.09 -7.79 -39.86
C ARG A 108 12.26 -8.25 -41.06
#